data_AF-A0A2C9TRT2-F1
#
_entry.id   AF-A0A2C9TRT2-F1
#
_cell.length_a   1.000
_cell.length_b   1.000
_cell.length_c   1.000
_cell.angle_alpha   90.00
_cell.angle_beta   90.00
_cell.angle_gamma   90.00
#
_symmetry.space_group_name_H-M   'P 1'
#
loop_
_entity.id
_entity.type
_entity.pdbx_description
1 polymer ?
#
loop_
_entity_poly.entity_id
_entity_poly.type
_entity_poly.pdbx_seq_one_letter_code
_entity_poly.pdbx_strand_id
1 'polypeptide(L)'
;MARKARIVTINDKPYRFTKSEMELIESHGITAGMVSKRVKDGWELHEAMDAPEGTRLSEYREKKTIERLEQARLERKLERKRKKEAELRR
;
A
#
# COMPACT_ATOMS: atom_id res chain seq x y z
N MET A 1 10.93 -21.98 12.08
CA MET A 1 10.25 -21.16 13.12
C MET A 1 8.90 -20.73 12.58
N ALA A 2 7.80 -21.31 13.06
CA ALA A 2 6.46 -20.81 12.70
C ALA A 2 6.27 -19.43 13.36
N ARG A 3 6.23 -18.36 12.56
CA ARG A 3 5.97 -17.01 13.06
C ARG A 3 4.56 -17.01 13.67
N LYS A 4 4.46 -16.89 15.00
CA LYS A 4 3.17 -16.80 15.70
C LYS A 4 2.42 -15.57 15.19
N ALA A 5 1.13 -15.73 14.91
CA ALA A 5 0.25 -14.60 14.62
C ALA A 5 0.32 -13.60 15.78
N ARG A 6 0.71 -12.35 15.48
CA ARG A 6 0.75 -11.26 16.47
C ARG A 6 -0.63 -10.65 16.59
N ILE A 7 -1.11 -10.54 17.83
CA ILE A 7 -2.33 -9.82 18.18
C ILE A 7 -1.91 -8.45 18.70
N VAL A 8 -2.49 -7.38 18.16
CA VAL A 8 -2.30 -6.00 18.62
C VAL A 8 -3.65 -5.34 18.82
N THR A 9 -3.70 -4.26 19.59
CA THR A 9 -4.94 -3.48 19.73
C THR A 9 -5.00 -2.40 18.65
N ILE A 10 -6.06 -2.35 17.87
CA ILE A 10 -6.34 -1.33 16.86
C ILE A 10 -7.72 -0.77 17.17
N ASN A 11 -7.83 0.55 17.40
CA ASN A 11 -9.09 1.22 17.76
C ASN A 11 -9.83 0.49 18.91
N ASP A 12 -9.09 0.20 19.98
CA ASP A 12 -9.57 -0.51 21.18
C ASP A 12 -10.09 -1.95 20.95
N LYS A 13 -9.86 -2.50 19.75
CA LYS A 13 -10.23 -3.88 19.41
C LYS A 13 -8.98 -4.72 19.14
N PRO A 14 -8.93 -5.97 19.64
CA PRO A 14 -7.84 -6.87 19.30
C PRO A 14 -7.91 -7.22 17.81
N TYR A 15 -6.81 -6.96 17.10
CA TYR A 15 -6.60 -7.33 15.71
C TYR A 15 -5.55 -8.43 15.63
N ARG A 16 -5.88 -9.53 14.94
CA ARG A 16 -4.97 -10.64 14.68
C ARG A 16 -4.54 -10.56 13.22
N PHE A 17 -3.26 -10.28 12.98
CA PHE A 17 -2.71 -10.35 11.63
C PHE A 17 -2.69 -11.80 11.13
N THR A 18 -3.11 -11.97 9.89
CA THR A 18 -2.88 -13.19 9.11
C THR A 18 -1.40 -13.36 8.79
N LYS A 19 -1.03 -14.55 8.31
CA LYS A 19 0.36 -14.82 7.90
C LYS A 19 0.81 -13.88 6.78
N SER A 20 -0.05 -13.65 5.78
CA SER A 20 0.25 -12.79 4.63
C SER A 20 0.38 -11.32 5.03
N GLU A 21 -0.45 -10.81 5.93
CA GLU A 21 -0.30 -9.44 6.43
C GLU A 21 0.98 -9.27 7.25
N MET A 22 1.35 -10.26 8.06
CA MET A 22 2.63 -10.25 8.77
C MET A 22 3.82 -10.22 7.80
N GLU A 23 3.78 -11.03 6.75
CA GLU A 23 4.82 -11.02 5.71
C GLU A 23 4.90 -9.67 5.00
N LEU A 24 3.76 -9.03 4.69
CA LEU A 24 3.70 -7.69 4.10
C LEU A 24 4.33 -6.64 5.02
N ILE A 25 3.89 -6.58 6.27
CA ILE A 25 4.39 -5.66 7.30
C ILE A 25 5.91 -5.81 7.47
N GLU A 26 6.40 -7.04 7.54
CA GLU A 26 7.83 -7.32 7.67
C GLU A 26 8.61 -6.96 6.40
N SER A 27 8.03 -7.16 5.21
CA SER A 27 8.67 -6.77 3.94
C SER A 27 8.85 -5.26 3.81
N HIS A 28 7.97 -4.47 4.43
CA HIS A 28 8.07 -3.03 4.52
C HIS A 28 8.92 -2.54 5.70
N GLY A 29 9.57 -3.46 6.44
CA GLY A 29 10.46 -3.16 7.55
C GLY A 29 9.75 -2.63 8.79
N ILE A 30 8.43 -2.75 8.88
CA ILE A 30 7.64 -2.24 10.00
C ILE A 30 7.21 -3.37 10.94
N THR A 31 6.74 -3.00 12.13
CA THR A 31 6.23 -3.98 13.11
C THR A 31 4.71 -3.87 13.26
N ALA A 32 4.06 -4.94 13.73
CA ALA A 32 2.64 -4.94 14.09
C ALA A 32 2.26 -3.80 15.07
N GLY A 33 3.15 -3.46 16.00
CA GLY A 33 2.95 -2.32 16.92
C GLY A 33 3.00 -0.97 16.20
N MET A 34 3.88 -0.83 15.19
CA MET A 34 3.92 0.36 14.33
C MET A 34 2.63 0.52 13.54
N VAL A 35 2.05 -0.58 13.02
CA VAL A 35 0.74 -0.54 12.33
C VAL A 35 -0.35 -0.02 13.26
N SER A 36 -0.43 -0.51 14.50
CA SER A 36 -1.37 -0.01 15.51
C SER A 36 -1.17 1.50 15.79
N LYS A 37 0.08 1.94 15.95
CA LYS A 37 0.41 3.35 16.13
C LYS A 37 -0.05 4.20 14.94
N ARG A 38 0.22 3.79 13.72
CA ARG A 38 -0.22 4.49 12.50
C ARG A 38 -1.73 4.60 12.43
N VAL A 39 -2.48 3.52 12.71
CA VAL A 39 -3.94 3.61 12.71
C VAL A 39 -4.44 4.59 13.77
N LYS A 40 -3.80 4.62 14.94
CA LYS A 40 -4.08 5.64 15.98
C LYS A 40 -3.76 7.07 15.51
N ASP A 41 -2.73 7.24 14.69
CA ASP A 41 -2.34 8.51 14.08
C ASP A 41 -3.21 8.90 12.87
N GLY A 42 -4.28 8.13 12.57
CA GLY A 42 -5.27 8.45 11.52
C GLY A 42 -5.03 7.80 10.16
N TRP A 43 -4.12 6.82 10.09
CA TRP A 43 -3.94 6.01 8.89
C TRP A 43 -5.06 4.98 8.75
N GLU A 44 -5.45 4.66 7.52
CA GLU A 44 -6.22 3.44 7.31
C GLU A 44 -5.34 2.20 7.54
N LEU A 45 -5.94 1.09 7.97
CA LEU A 45 -5.21 -0.14 8.27
C LEU A 45 -4.34 -0.63 7.10
N HIS A 46 -4.88 -0.58 5.88
CA HIS A 46 -4.15 -0.95 4.67
C HIS A 46 -2.96 0.00 4.42
N GLU A 47 -3.16 1.31 4.50
CA GLU A 47 -2.08 2.30 4.34
C GLU A 47 -0.99 2.10 5.41
N ALA A 48 -1.41 1.81 6.64
CA ALA A 48 -0.51 1.57 7.77
C ALA A 48 0.38 0.33 7.57
N MET A 49 -0.10 -0.69 6.84
CA MET A 49 0.66 -1.88 6.47
C MET A 49 1.52 -1.69 5.21
N ASP A 50 1.05 -0.90 4.24
CA ASP A 50 1.72 -0.68 2.96
C ASP A 50 2.89 0.33 3.04
N ALA A 51 2.80 1.32 3.93
CA ALA A 51 3.82 2.35 3.99
C ALA A 51 5.13 1.83 4.62
N PRO A 52 6.30 2.11 4.03
CA PRO A 52 7.58 1.73 4.63
C PRO A 52 7.88 2.55 5.89
N GLU A 53 8.79 2.07 6.73
CA GLU A 53 9.24 2.79 7.93
C GLU A 53 9.71 4.22 7.59
N GLY A 54 9.45 5.18 8.50
CA GLY A 54 9.84 6.59 8.32
C GLY A 54 8.92 7.42 7.43
N THR A 55 7.94 6.80 6.75
CA THR A 55 7.00 7.53 5.88
C THR A 55 5.96 8.32 6.67
N ARG A 56 5.75 9.60 6.33
CA ARG A 56 4.64 10.42 6.87
C ARG A 56 3.35 10.18 6.09
N LEU A 57 2.19 10.34 6.75
CA LEU A 57 0.89 10.05 6.13
C LEU A 57 0.61 10.94 4.91
N SER A 58 0.92 12.23 5.02
CA SER A 58 0.76 13.19 3.92
C SER A 58 1.61 12.81 2.72
N GLU A 59 2.90 12.50 2.95
CA GLU A 59 3.85 12.11 1.91
C GLU A 59 3.42 10.81 1.22
N TYR A 60 2.96 9.82 2.00
CA TYR A 60 2.45 8.56 1.47
C TYR A 60 1.25 8.79 0.54
N ARG A 61 0.24 9.55 0.99
CA ARG A 61 -0.97 9.82 0.21
C ARG A 61 -0.69 10.66 -1.03
N GLU A 62 0.19 11.64 -0.93
CA GLU A 62 0.63 12.45 -2.06
C GLU A 62 1.33 11.57 -3.11
N LYS A 63 2.29 10.75 -2.68
CA LYS A 63 3.01 9.81 -3.56
C LYS A 63 2.05 8.86 -4.28
N LYS A 64 1.10 8.25 -3.57
CA LYS A 64 0.10 7.35 -4.18
C LYS A 64 -0.82 8.07 -5.16
N THR A 65 -1.13 9.35 -4.90
CA THR A 65 -1.93 10.16 -5.82
C THR A 65 -1.17 10.45 -7.11
N ILE A 66 0.10 10.84 -7.00
CA ILE A 66 0.97 11.08 -8.16
C ILE A 66 1.14 9.79 -8.97
N GLU A 67 1.46 8.67 -8.32
CA GLU A 67 1.63 7.36 -8.96
C GLU A 67 0.38 6.95 -9.77
N ARG A 68 -0.81 7.13 -9.18
CA ARG A 68 -2.09 6.86 -9.87
C ARG A 68 -2.28 7.74 -11.10
N LEU A 69 -1.94 9.03 -11.01
CA LEU A 69 -2.05 9.96 -12.14
C LEU A 69 -1.05 9.62 -13.26
N GLU A 70 0.17 9.23 -12.90
CA GLU A 70 1.19 8.82 -13.87
C GLU A 70 0.81 7.52 -14.58
N GLN A 71 0.29 6.52 -13.85
CA GLN A 71 -0.23 5.29 -14.45
C GLN A 71 -1.35 5.59 -15.44
N ALA A 72 -2.35 6.40 -15.05
CA ALA A 72 -3.45 6.78 -15.95
C ALA A 72 -2.95 7.51 -17.21
N ARG A 73 -1.93 8.37 -17.08
CA ARG A 73 -1.29 9.03 -18.23
C ARG A 73 -0.58 8.04 -19.14
N LEU A 74 0.13 7.08 -18.57
CA LEU A 74 0.86 6.05 -19.32
C LEU A 74 -0.10 5.13 -20.07
N GLU A 75 -1.16 4.66 -19.42
CA GLU A 75 -2.20 3.83 -20.02
C GLU A 75 -2.85 4.54 -21.22
N ARG A 76 -3.23 5.81 -21.06
CA ARG A 76 -3.79 6.61 -22.15
C ARG A 76 -2.82 6.79 -23.31
N LYS A 77 -1.52 6.92 -23.03
CA LYS A 77 -0.46 7.00 -24.06
C LYS A 77 -0.30 5.67 -24.80
N LEU A 78 -0.34 4.56 -24.08
CA LEU A 78 -0.26 3.21 -24.66
C LEU A 78 -1.49 2.90 -25.52
N GLU A 79 -2.69 3.24 -25.06
CA GLU A 79 -3.93 3.09 -25.82
C GLU A 79 -3.87 3.85 -27.15
N ARG A 80 -3.43 5.12 -27.11
CA ARG A 80 -3.23 5.92 -28.34
C ARG A 80 -2.24 5.29 -29.30
N LYS A 81 -1.13 4.73 -28.79
CA LYS A 81 -0.15 4.01 -29.62
C LYS A 81 -0.77 2.76 -30.25
N ARG A 82 -1.46 1.93 -29.46
CA ARG A 82 -2.14 0.72 -29.94
C ARG A 82 -3.18 1.04 -31.02
N LYS A 83 -3.94 2.13 -30.86
CA LYS A 83 -4.92 2.56 -31.87
C LYS A 83 -4.25 2.96 -33.19
N LYS A 84 -3.18 3.75 -33.14
CA LYS A 84 -2.42 4.15 -34.34
C LYS A 84 -1.77 2.95 -35.03
N GLU A 85 -1.22 2.02 -34.27
CA GLU A 85 -0.62 0.79 -34.81
C GLU A 85 -1.66 -0.11 -35.48
N ALA A 86 -2.86 -0.24 -34.88
CA ALA A 86 -3.96 -0.99 -35.47
C ALA A 86 -4.50 -0.34 -36.76
N GLU A 87 -4.52 0.99 -36.83
CA GLU A 87 -4.90 1.73 -38.04
C GLU A 87 -3.88 1.55 -39.17
N LEU A 88 -2.58 1.58 -38.86
CA LEU A 88 -1.52 1.37 -39.85
C LEU A 88 -1.45 -0.07 -40.39
N ARG A 89 -1.98 -1.05 -39.63
CA ARG A 89 -2.06 -2.46 -40.04
C ARG A 89 -3.31 -2.79 -40.87
N ARG A 90 -4.23 -1.84 -41.05
CA ARG A 90 -5.37 -1.97 -41.96
C ARG A 90 -5.00 -1.50 -43.36
#